data_AF-A0A535KK42-F1
#
_entry.id   AF-A0A535KK42-F1
#
_cell.length_a   1.000
_cell.length_b   1.000
_cell.length_c   1.000
_cell.angle_alpha   90.00
_cell.angle_beta   90.00
_cell.angle_gamma   90.00
#
_symmetry.space_group_name_H-M   'P 1'
#
loop_
_entity.id
_entity.type
_entity.pdbx_description
1 polymer ?
#
loop_
_entity_poly.entity_id
_entity_poly.type
_entity_poly.pdbx_seq_one_letter_code
_entity_poly.pdbx_strand_id
1 'polypeptide(L)'
;MVTGAIEAPKRLEDLHVRRDLVASLLLRTLAFADQLTGAALEQRLGLPFETFSPLIDEFEKNQLMDTRGVSNDPGMEGRPYPVKMNYAISGAGRQRAAEMSTVQTRYLGPCPVNFEDYLALIRSQ
;
A
#
# COMPACT_ATOMS: atom_id res chain seq x y z
N MET A 1 -20.88 26.36 0.89
CA MET A 1 -20.92 24.94 1.31
C MET A 1 -19.74 24.27 0.64
N VAL A 2 -18.70 23.94 1.40
CA VAL A 2 -17.53 23.22 0.86
C VAL A 2 -18.00 21.79 0.68
N THR A 3 -18.18 21.35 -0.56
CA THR A 3 -18.43 19.94 -0.88
C THR A 3 -17.29 19.14 -0.25
N GLY A 4 -17.61 18.25 0.69
CA GLY A 4 -16.66 17.49 1.52
C GLY A 4 -15.83 16.48 0.74
N ALA A 5 -15.01 16.94 -0.19
CA ALA A 5 -14.02 16.11 -0.85
C ALA A 5 -12.87 15.85 0.14
N ILE A 6 -12.75 14.62 0.63
CA ILE A 6 -11.54 14.19 1.33
C ILE A 6 -10.41 14.21 0.30
N GLU A 7 -9.38 15.01 0.54
CA GLU A 7 -8.17 14.99 -0.28
C GLU A 7 -7.52 13.61 -0.21
N ALA A 8 -6.95 13.15 -1.33
CA ALA A 8 -6.21 11.89 -1.32
C ALA A 8 -5.05 11.99 -0.31
N PRO A 9 -4.84 10.94 0.52
CA PRO A 9 -3.77 10.95 1.51
C PRO A 9 -2.42 11.04 0.79
N LYS A 10 -1.46 11.74 1.41
CA LYS A 10 -0.10 11.88 0.88
C LYS A 10 0.93 11.23 1.79
N ARG A 11 0.55 10.96 3.03
CA ARG A 11 1.38 10.34 4.07
C ARG A 11 0.57 9.33 4.86
N LEU A 12 1.25 8.40 5.52
CA LEU A 12 0.60 7.36 6.35
C LEU A 12 -0.26 7.97 7.46
N GLU A 13 0.15 9.10 8.02
CA GLU A 13 -0.57 9.77 9.11
C GLU A 13 -1.94 10.30 8.66
N ASP A 14 -2.05 10.67 7.37
CA ASP A 14 -3.30 11.20 6.80
C ASP A 14 -4.40 10.12 6.72
N LEU A 15 -4.04 8.84 6.86
CA LEU A 15 -5.00 7.72 6.84
C LEU A 15 -5.74 7.54 8.16
N HIS A 16 -5.21 8.10 9.26
CA HIS A 16 -5.69 7.90 10.63
C HIS A 16 -5.92 6.42 11.03
N VAL A 17 -5.25 5.48 10.36
CA VAL A 17 -5.19 4.07 10.74
C VAL A 17 -3.81 3.73 11.29
N ARG A 18 -3.70 2.61 12.01
CA ARG A 18 -2.40 2.17 12.54
C ARG A 18 -1.44 1.89 11.40
N ARG A 19 -0.25 2.49 11.45
CA ARG A 19 0.84 2.26 10.50
C ARG A 19 1.13 0.77 10.27
N ASP A 20 1.19 -0.03 11.33
CA ASP A 20 1.46 -1.47 11.25
C ASP A 20 0.39 -2.26 10.49
N LEU A 21 -0.85 -1.76 10.46
CA LEU A 21 -1.91 -2.36 9.65
C LEU A 21 -1.59 -2.17 8.15
N VAL A 22 -1.18 -0.97 7.75
CA VAL A 22 -0.83 -0.64 6.36
C VAL A 22 0.43 -1.40 5.94
N ALA A 23 1.45 -1.44 6.80
CA ALA A 23 2.66 -2.23 6.58
C ALA A 23 2.36 -3.72 6.39
N SER A 24 1.57 -4.30 7.29
CA SER A 24 1.12 -5.70 7.19
C SER A 24 0.32 -5.95 5.90
N LEU A 25 -0.59 -5.05 5.54
CA LEU A 25 -1.38 -5.17 4.32
C LEU A 25 -0.51 -5.12 3.06
N LEU A 26 0.41 -4.17 2.97
CA LEU A 26 1.33 -4.01 1.84
C LEU A 26 2.21 -5.26 1.66
N LEU A 27 2.88 -5.71 2.72
CA LEU A 27 3.78 -6.87 2.64
C LEU A 27 3.01 -8.16 2.31
N ARG A 28 1.82 -8.37 2.89
CA ARG A 28 0.97 -9.52 2.56
C ARG A 28 0.41 -9.46 1.14
N THR A 29 0.08 -8.27 0.64
CA THR A 29 -0.34 -8.06 -0.75
C THR A 29 0.75 -8.47 -1.73
N LEU A 30 2.00 -8.10 -1.43
CA LEU A 30 3.15 -8.51 -2.22
C LEU A 30 3.41 -10.02 -2.09
N ALA A 31 3.31 -10.57 -0.88
CA ALA A 31 3.49 -12.01 -0.62
C ALA A 31 2.50 -12.89 -1.40
N PHE A 32 1.29 -12.39 -1.59
CA PHE A 32 0.24 -13.08 -2.33
C PHE A 32 0.48 -13.06 -3.85
N ALA A 33 1.13 -12.03 -4.38
CA ALA A 33 1.33 -11.84 -5.83
C ALA A 33 2.73 -12.19 -6.33
N ASP A 34 3.67 -12.44 -5.42
CA ASP A 34 5.12 -12.57 -5.64
C ASP A 34 5.81 -11.28 -6.13
N GLN A 35 5.23 -10.62 -7.12
CA GLN A 35 5.71 -9.37 -7.70
C GLN A 35 4.54 -8.48 -8.14
N LEU A 36 4.65 -7.18 -7.93
CA LEU A 36 3.70 -6.17 -8.41
C LEU A 36 4.40 -4.91 -8.89
N THR A 37 3.81 -4.21 -9.84
CA THR A 37 4.21 -2.83 -10.12
C THR A 37 3.75 -1.87 -9.03
N GLY A 38 4.41 -0.71 -8.90
CA GLY A 38 3.92 0.36 -8.02
C GLY A 38 2.47 0.76 -8.33
N ALA A 39 2.10 0.84 -9.62
CA ALA A 39 0.73 1.08 -10.06
C ALA A 39 -0.24 -0.01 -9.62
N ALA A 40 0.15 -1.28 -9.70
CA ALA A 40 -0.67 -2.39 -9.21
C ALA A 40 -0.81 -2.37 -7.69
N LEU A 41 0.22 -1.93 -6.95
CA LEU A 41 0.13 -1.70 -5.51
C LEU A 41 -0.86 -0.57 -5.18
N GLU A 42 -0.84 0.55 -5.91
CA GLU A 42 -1.82 1.64 -5.73
C GLU A 42 -3.25 1.12 -5.91
N GLN A 43 -3.50 0.35 -6.97
CA GLN A 43 -4.82 -0.20 -7.25
C GLN A 43 -5.27 -1.20 -6.18
N ARG A 44 -4.40 -2.11 -5.73
CA ARG A 44 -4.76 -3.13 -4.74
C ARG A 44 -4.95 -2.55 -3.35
N LEU A 45 -4.15 -1.55 -2.98
CA LEU A 45 -4.26 -0.88 -1.69
C LEU A 45 -5.32 0.23 -1.70
N GLY A 46 -5.72 0.74 -2.87
CA GLY A 46 -6.60 1.91 -2.96
C GLY A 46 -5.94 3.17 -2.39
N LEU A 47 -4.62 3.28 -2.45
CA LEU A 47 -3.83 4.38 -1.90
C LEU A 47 -2.88 4.95 -2.97
N PRO A 48 -2.64 6.27 -3.00
CA PRO A 48 -1.55 6.85 -3.77
C PRO A 48 -0.19 6.27 -3.35
N PHE A 49 0.72 6.07 -4.30
CA PHE A 49 2.01 5.42 -4.05
C PHE A 49 2.82 6.15 -2.97
N GLU A 50 2.85 7.48 -3.04
CA GLU A 50 3.53 8.35 -2.07
C GLU A 50 3.06 8.16 -0.63
N THR A 51 1.81 7.73 -0.42
CA THR A 51 1.29 7.47 0.93
C THR A 51 2.03 6.32 1.61
N PHE A 52 2.33 5.24 0.87
CA PHE A 52 2.94 4.03 1.43
C PHE A 52 4.40 3.83 1.03
N SER A 53 4.98 4.70 0.20
CA SER A 53 6.38 4.58 -0.23
C SER A 53 7.39 4.51 0.93
N PRO A 54 7.22 5.19 2.08
CA PRO A 54 8.16 5.01 3.20
C PRO A 54 8.21 3.57 3.73
N LEU A 55 7.11 2.82 3.61
CA LEU A 55 7.07 1.40 4.00
C LEU A 55 7.85 0.52 3.03
N ILE A 56 7.84 0.88 1.73
CA ILE A 56 8.66 0.20 0.71
C ILE A 56 10.14 0.38 1.06
N ASP A 57 10.57 1.61 1.32
CA ASP A 57 11.96 1.93 1.67
C ASP A 57 12.42 1.13 2.91
N GLU A 58 11.55 1.03 3.92
CA GLU A 58 11.83 0.23 5.11
C GLU A 58 11.88 -1.27 4.84
N PHE A 59 11.00 -1.80 3.99
CA PHE A 59 11.02 -3.22 3.65
C PHE A 59 12.25 -3.60 2.84
N GLU A 60 12.71 -2.74 1.92
CA GLU A 60 13.98 -2.94 1.22
C GLU A 60 15.16 -2.90 2.18
N LYS A 61 15.22 -1.89 3.07
CA LYS A 61 16.28 -1.78 4.09
C LYS A 61 16.35 -3.01 4.99
N ASN A 62 15.20 -3.61 5.30
CA ASN A 62 15.09 -4.82 6.11
C ASN A 62 15.15 -6.13 5.29
N GLN A 63 15.48 -6.06 4.00
CA GLN A 63 15.60 -7.22 3.10
C GLN A 63 14.33 -8.08 3.00
N LEU A 64 13.16 -7.48 3.19
CA LEU A 64 11.86 -8.14 3.07
C LEU A 64 11.34 -8.12 1.63
N MET A 65 11.89 -7.26 0.78
CA MET A 65 11.54 -7.16 -0.65
C MET A 65 12.66 -6.48 -1.42
N ASP A 66 12.56 -6.52 -2.75
CA ASP A 66 13.46 -5.85 -3.69
C ASP A 66 12.68 -5.05 -4.74
N THR A 67 13.18 -3.88 -5.13
CA THR A 67 12.77 -3.18 -6.36
C THR A 67 13.47 -3.80 -7.58
N ARG A 68 12.69 -4.15 -8.60
CA ARG A 68 13.09 -4.92 -9.78
C ARG A 68 12.82 -4.16 -11.08
N GLY A 69 13.57 -3.09 -11.32
CA GLY A 69 13.57 -2.38 -12.61
C GLY A 69 12.19 -1.87 -13.07
N VAL A 70 12.16 -1.25 -14.26
CA VAL A 70 10.92 -0.69 -14.83
C VAL A 70 10.05 -1.82 -15.39
N SER A 71 8.75 -1.78 -15.12
CA SER A 71 7.77 -2.61 -15.82
C SER A 71 7.54 -2.12 -17.25
N ASN A 72 7.28 -3.07 -18.14
CA ASN A 72 6.89 -2.81 -19.53
C ASN A 72 5.36 -2.92 -19.74
N ASP A 73 4.59 -2.91 -18.64
CA ASP A 73 3.13 -3.00 -18.73
C ASP A 73 2.54 -1.82 -19.54
N PRO A 74 1.53 -2.06 -20.38
CA PRO A 74 0.82 -0.99 -21.09
C PRO A 74 0.20 0.03 -20.13
N GLY A 75 0.14 1.31 -20.53
CA GLY A 75 -0.50 2.37 -19.74
C GLY A 75 0.37 2.98 -18.63
N MET A 76 1.67 2.63 -18.60
CA MET A 76 2.65 3.20 -17.67
C MET A 76 3.28 4.53 -18.16
N GLU A 77 2.93 4.97 -19.37
CA GLU A 77 3.40 6.21 -19.97
C GLU A 77 3.04 7.43 -19.11
N GLY A 78 4.00 8.33 -18.90
CA GLY A 78 3.80 9.54 -18.08
C GLY A 78 3.71 9.30 -16.56
N ARG A 79 3.67 8.05 -16.08
CA ARG A 79 3.66 7.75 -14.64
C ARG A 79 5.05 7.99 -14.00
N PRO A 80 5.11 8.41 -12.72
CA PRO A 80 6.37 8.54 -11.98
C PRO A 80 7.18 7.23 -11.94
N TYR A 81 8.51 7.33 -11.84
CA TYR A 81 9.40 6.16 -11.89
C TYR A 81 9.08 5.09 -10.83
N PRO A 82 8.86 5.41 -9.54
CA PRO A 82 8.51 4.42 -8.51
C PRO A 82 7.22 3.66 -8.83
N VAL A 83 6.22 4.37 -9.37
CA VAL A 83 4.93 3.76 -9.77
C VAL A 83 5.10 2.75 -10.90
N LYS A 84 6.12 2.93 -11.76
CA LYS A 84 6.43 2.01 -12.88
C LYS A 84 7.35 0.85 -12.48
N MET A 85 7.99 0.91 -11.31
CA MET A 85 8.90 -0.14 -10.87
C MET A 85 8.14 -1.42 -10.55
N ASN A 86 8.77 -2.58 -10.79
CA ASN A 86 8.34 -3.82 -10.15
C ASN A 86 8.91 -3.90 -8.74
N TYR A 87 8.15 -4.49 -7.84
CA TYR A 87 8.50 -4.77 -6.46
C TYR A 87 8.27 -6.26 -6.25
N ALA A 88 9.26 -6.97 -5.73
CA ALA A 88 9.21 -8.42 -5.55
C ALA A 88 9.49 -8.79 -4.09
N ILE A 89 8.71 -9.70 -3.52
CA ILE A 89 8.90 -10.12 -2.13
C ILE A 89 10.12 -11.04 -2.01
N SER A 90 10.88 -10.91 -0.92
CA SER A 90 11.96 -11.84 -0.59
C SER A 90 11.41 -13.09 0.14
N GLY A 91 12.26 -14.12 0.30
CA GLY A 91 11.91 -15.27 1.14
C GLY A 91 11.63 -14.87 2.60
N ALA A 92 12.44 -13.97 3.16
CA ALA A 92 12.25 -13.43 4.51
C ALA A 92 10.96 -12.59 4.61
N GLY A 93 10.65 -11.80 3.58
CA GLY A 93 9.39 -11.06 3.50
C GLY A 93 8.16 -11.97 3.49
N ARG A 94 8.22 -13.07 2.72
CA ARG A 94 7.13 -14.05 2.66
C ARG A 94 6.89 -14.72 4.02
N GLN A 95 7.97 -15.11 4.70
CA GLN A 95 7.88 -15.67 6.05
C GLN A 95 7.25 -14.67 7.03
N ARG A 96 7.73 -13.41 7.01
CA ARG A 96 7.19 -12.33 7.84
C ARG A 96 5.71 -12.06 7.57
N ALA A 97 5.29 -12.08 6.31
CA ALA A 97 3.90 -11.91 5.90
C ALA A 97 3.00 -13.05 6.39
N ALA A 98 3.49 -14.30 6.40
CA ALA A 98 2.77 -15.45 6.93
C ALA A 98 2.57 -15.36 8.45
N GLU A 99 3.60 -14.92 9.19
CA GLU A 99 3.50 -14.65 10.63
C GLU A 99 2.47 -13.56 10.94
N MET A 100 2.50 -12.44 10.19
CA MET A 100 1.50 -11.38 10.32
C MET A 100 0.08 -11.88 10.06
N SER A 101 -0.10 -12.75 9.05
CA SER A 101 -1.42 -13.33 8.71
C SER A 101 -1.97 -14.24 9.81
N THR A 102 -1.09 -14.91 10.54
CA THR A 102 -1.45 -15.85 11.62
C THR A 102 -1.87 -15.10 12.88
N VAL A 103 -1.16 -14.02 13.23
CA VAL A 103 -1.35 -13.28 14.49
C VAL A 103 -2.36 -12.14 14.36
N GLN A 104 -2.47 -11.53 13.17
CA GLN A 104 -3.31 -10.35 12.95
C GLN A 104 -4.57 -10.69 12.16
N THR A 105 -4.51 -10.55 10.84
CA THR A 105 -5.66 -10.67 9.93
C THR A 105 -5.23 -11.24 8.59
N ARG A 106 -6.16 -11.94 7.93
CA ARG A 106 -5.99 -12.45 6.56
C ARG A 106 -6.62 -11.55 5.49
N TYR A 107 -7.14 -10.38 5.88
CA TYR A 107 -7.74 -9.43 4.95
C TYR A 107 -6.73 -8.95 3.89
N LEU A 108 -7.09 -9.09 2.61
CA LEU A 108 -6.29 -8.74 1.42
C LEU A 108 -7.08 -7.87 0.44
N GLY A 109 -7.89 -6.95 0.96
CA GLY A 109 -8.56 -5.93 0.14
C GLY A 109 -7.87 -4.57 0.22
N PRO A 110 -8.51 -3.50 -0.31
CA PRO A 110 -8.02 -2.13 -0.18
C PRO A 110 -7.81 -1.70 1.27
N CYS A 111 -6.94 -0.71 1.49
CA CYS A 111 -6.70 -0.13 2.81
C CYS A 111 -8.02 0.33 3.43
N PRO A 112 -8.34 -0.09 4.67
CA PRO A 112 -9.56 0.34 5.33
C PRO A 112 -9.49 1.84 5.63
N VAL A 113 -10.64 2.50 5.55
CA VAL A 113 -10.81 3.89 5.96
C VAL A 113 -11.02 3.93 7.47
N ASN A 114 -10.47 4.95 8.15
CA ASN A 114 -10.75 5.19 9.56
C ASN A 114 -12.25 5.42 9.78
N PHE A 115 -12.80 4.83 10.84
CA PHE A 115 -14.24 4.88 11.09
C PHE A 115 -14.76 6.29 11.42
N GLU A 116 -14.00 7.08 12.17
CA GLU A 116 -14.36 8.46 12.52
C GLU A 116 -14.32 9.37 11.29
N ASP A 117 -13.31 9.22 10.43
CA ASP A 117 -13.23 9.97 9.16
C ASP A 117 -14.42 9.66 8.25
N TYR A 118 -14.79 8.38 8.17
CA TYR A 118 -15.97 7.96 7.42
C TYR A 118 -17.26 8.59 7.99
N LEU A 119 -17.45 8.57 9.32
CA LEU A 119 -18.60 9.21 9.95
C LEU A 119 -18.63 10.73 9.74
N ALA A 120 -17.47 11.39 9.83
CA ALA A 120 -17.35 12.82 9.59
C ALA A 120 -17.75 13.19 8.16
N LEU A 121 -17.30 12.41 7.17
CA LEU A 121 -17.69 12.59 5.78
C LEU A 121 -19.19 12.45 5.58
N ILE A 122 -19.78 11.35 6.06
CA ILE A 122 -21.21 11.06 5.87
C ILE A 122 -22.09 12.13 6.54
N ARG A 123 -21.69 12.65 7.71
CA ARG A 123 -22.40 13.75 8.39
C ARG A 123 -22.31 15.08 7.66
N SER A 124 -21.37 15.24 6.73
CA SER A 124 -21.15 16.47 5.96
C SER A 124 -21.88 16.49 4.60
N GLN A 125 -22.52 15.38 4.22
CA GLN A 125 -23.34 15.25 3.00
C GLN A 125 -24.78 15.71 3.23
#